data_AF-A0A2S2NUB7-F1
#
_entry.id   AF-A0A2S2NUB7-F1
#
_cell.length_a   1.000
_cell.length_b   1.000
_cell.length_c   1.000
_cell.angle_alpha   90.00
_cell.angle_beta   90.00
_cell.angle_gamma   90.00
#
_symmetry.space_group_name_H-M   'P 1'
#
loop_
_entity.id
_entity.type
_entity.pdbx_description
1 polymer ?
#
loop_
_entity_poly.entity_id
_entity_poly.type
_entity_poly.pdbx_seq_one_letter_code
_entity_poly.pdbx_strand_id
1 'polypeptide(L)'
;VLHVCVSTYYIGISSIMNDYSIEPVVDSELYEVEEIRHLYDLFDVISVYKVQNPLLWGLYTLRKNEMEVNNKNIMVNEWLLYHVTATKNVQSIAENNLDWRFTSRCRYGKGVCFSYCPLYANKYASCAQGRSLIHFI
;
A
#
# COMPACT_ATOMS: atom_id res chain seq x y z
N VAL A 1 14.86 -2.12 10.59
CA VAL A 1 15.23 -1.31 9.41
C VAL A 1 14.23 -1.53 8.28
N LEU A 2 13.03 -1.01 8.48
CA LEU A 2 11.88 -1.17 7.59
C LEU A 2 11.42 0.22 7.12
N HIS A 3 11.17 0.37 5.81
CA HIS A 3 10.46 1.54 5.29
C HIS A 3 8.97 1.18 5.17
N VAL A 4 8.07 2.11 5.47
CA VAL A 4 6.64 1.86 5.40
C VAL A 4 6.01 2.84 4.42
N CYS A 5 5.17 2.35 3.53
CA CYS A 5 4.49 3.16 2.52
C CYS A 5 2.98 3.04 2.76
N VAL A 6 2.29 4.15 2.99
CA VAL A 6 0.86 4.22 3.29
C VAL A 6 0.16 4.79 2.07
N SER A 7 -0.68 3.99 1.41
CA SER A 7 -1.51 4.48 0.32
C SER A 7 -2.85 4.92 0.90
N THR A 8 -2.99 6.24 1.16
CA THR A 8 -4.22 7.08 1.15
C THR A 8 -4.23 8.13 2.27
N TYR A 9 -4.43 9.41 1.91
CA TYR A 9 -5.38 10.38 2.50
C TYR A 9 -5.43 11.64 1.59
N TYR A 10 -6.64 12.18 1.43
CA TYR A 10 -7.08 13.25 0.51
C TYR A 10 -6.53 14.64 0.87
N ILE A 11 -6.05 15.42 -0.13
CA ILE A 11 -6.11 16.90 -0.13
C ILE A 11 -6.32 17.37 -1.58
N GLY A 12 -7.38 18.16 -1.80
CA GLY A 12 -7.52 19.16 -2.87
C GLY A 12 -7.18 18.77 -4.31
N ILE A 13 -8.21 18.65 -5.16
CA ILE A 13 -8.04 18.56 -6.62
C ILE A 13 -7.44 19.89 -7.12
N SER A 14 -6.11 19.95 -7.27
CA SER A 14 -5.44 20.98 -8.06
C SER A 14 -5.16 20.42 -9.46
N SER A 15 -5.27 21.29 -10.45
CA SER A 15 -5.46 21.01 -11.88
C SER A 15 -4.25 20.44 -12.62
N ILE A 16 -3.58 19.41 -12.07
CA ILE A 16 -2.51 18.68 -12.76
C ILE A 16 -2.86 17.18 -12.72
N MET A 17 -3.59 16.72 -13.74
CA MET A 17 -3.68 15.29 -14.03
C MET A 17 -2.32 14.86 -14.58
N ASN A 18 -1.41 14.35 -13.73
CA ASN A 18 -0.49 13.24 -14.06
C ASN A 18 0.65 12.97 -13.05
N ASP A 19 0.87 13.80 -12.02
CA ASP A 19 1.98 13.52 -11.08
C ASP A 19 1.49 12.72 -9.87
N TYR A 20 2.14 11.57 -9.63
CA TYR A 20 2.11 10.89 -8.34
C TYR A 20 3.21 11.46 -7.45
N SER A 21 2.99 11.52 -6.13
CA SER A 21 4.02 11.91 -5.16
C SER A 21 4.22 10.83 -4.10
N ILE A 22 5.44 10.80 -3.57
CA ILE A 22 5.82 10.01 -2.40
C ILE A 22 6.38 10.99 -1.38
N GLU A 23 5.64 11.22 -0.31
CA GLU A 23 5.94 12.26 0.68
C GLU A 23 6.17 11.64 2.05
N PRO A 24 7.15 12.11 2.84
CA PRO A 24 7.32 11.61 4.21
C PRO A 24 6.09 11.97 5.05
N VAL A 25 5.60 11.02 5.84
CA VAL A 25 4.52 11.27 6.81
C VAL A 25 5.08 12.05 7.98
N VAL A 26 4.41 13.14 8.36
CA VAL A 26 4.78 13.97 9.52
C VAL A 26 4.36 13.26 10.80
N ASP A 27 5.16 13.35 11.87
CA ASP A 27 4.94 12.64 13.14
C ASP A 27 3.51 12.81 13.72
N SER A 28 2.85 13.94 13.50
CA SER A 28 1.47 14.15 13.95
C SER A 28 0.45 13.25 13.27
N GLU A 29 0.60 12.98 11.97
CA GLU A 29 -0.28 12.07 11.21
C GLU A 29 0.00 10.60 11.54
N LEU A 30 1.22 10.30 11.97
CA LEU A 30 1.67 8.96 12.31
C LEU A 30 0.87 8.32 13.45
N TYR A 31 0.46 9.15 14.42
CA TYR A 31 -0.28 8.70 15.59
C TYR A 31 -1.79 8.53 15.34
N GLU A 32 -2.30 9.02 14.22
CA GLU A 32 -3.72 8.91 13.86
C GLU A 32 -4.05 7.58 13.18
N VAL A 33 -3.04 6.86 12.66
CA VAL A 33 -3.22 5.59 11.97
C VAL A 33 -2.79 4.43 12.87
N GLU A 34 -3.75 3.68 13.40
CA GLU A 34 -3.52 2.57 14.35
C GLU A 34 -2.56 1.51 13.79
N GLU A 35 -2.64 1.23 12.50
CA GLU A 35 -1.81 0.23 11.84
C GLU A 35 -0.35 0.68 11.70
N ILE A 36 -0.10 1.97 11.54
CA ILE A 36 1.26 2.51 11.56
C ILE A 36 1.84 2.38 12.97
N ARG A 37 1.07 2.75 14.00
CA ARG A 37 1.50 2.58 15.40
C ARG A 37 1.84 1.12 15.71
N HIS A 38 0.99 0.20 15.27
CA HIS A 38 1.23 -1.23 15.43
C HIS A 38 2.52 -1.71 14.77
N LEU A 39 2.94 -1.09 13.65
CA LEU A 39 4.24 -1.38 13.05
C LEU A 39 5.43 -0.91 13.90
N TYR A 40 5.34 0.24 14.57
CA TYR A 40 6.39 0.71 15.49
C TYR A 40 6.54 -0.20 16.72
N ASP A 41 5.45 -0.81 17.19
CA ASP A 41 5.51 -1.78 18.29
C ASP A 41 6.21 -3.09 17.88
N LEU A 42 6.19 -3.42 16.59
CA LEU A 42 6.69 -4.70 16.06
C LEU A 42 8.07 -4.59 15.40
N PHE A 43 8.46 -3.42 14.92
CA PHE A 43 9.66 -3.23 14.11
C PHE A 43 10.37 -1.93 14.44
N ASP A 44 11.69 -1.94 14.20
CA ASP A 44 12.48 -0.72 14.08
C ASP A 44 12.21 -0.05 12.72
N VAL A 45 11.18 0.80 12.71
CA VAL A 45 10.70 1.58 11.55
C VAL A 45 11.58 2.82 11.39
N ILE A 46 12.15 3.00 10.20
CA ILE A 46 13.05 4.14 9.92
C ILE A 46 12.28 5.37 9.46
N SER A 47 11.27 5.14 8.62
CA SER A 47 10.54 6.20 7.91
C SER A 47 9.25 5.64 7.37
N VAL A 48 8.25 6.52 7.32
CA VAL A 48 6.94 6.26 6.74
C VAL A 48 6.71 7.29 5.64
N TYR A 49 6.24 6.82 4.50
CA TYR A 49 5.91 7.66 3.35
C TYR A 49 4.46 7.46 2.96
N LYS A 50 3.83 8.52 2.47
CA LYS A 50 2.49 8.52 1.90
C LYS A 50 2.60 8.56 0.38
N VAL A 51 1.86 7.69 -0.29
CA VAL A 51 1.72 7.73 -1.75
C VAL A 51 0.46 8.48 -2.11
N GLN A 52 0.59 9.50 -2.94
CA GLN A 52 -0.52 10.22 -3.53
C GLN A 52 -0.50 10.01 -5.04
N ASN A 53 -1.42 9.20 -5.53
CA ASN A 53 -1.60 8.97 -6.96
C ASN A 53 -3.08 9.17 -7.33
N PRO A 54 -3.48 10.38 -7.80
CA PRO A 54 -4.87 10.68 -8.10
C PRO A 54 -5.49 9.76 -9.17
N LEU A 55 -4.68 9.29 -10.13
CA LEU A 55 -5.13 8.38 -11.19
C LEU A 55 -5.48 7.00 -10.62
N LEU A 56 -4.57 6.39 -9.87
CA LEU A 56 -4.82 5.09 -9.24
C LEU A 56 -5.96 5.16 -8.22
N TRP A 57 -6.05 6.27 -7.47
CA TRP A 57 -7.16 6.53 -6.56
C TRP A 57 -8.51 6.62 -7.28
N GLY A 58 -8.56 7.32 -8.42
CA GLY A 58 -9.76 7.40 -9.25
C GLY A 58 -10.18 6.02 -9.78
N LEU A 59 -9.24 5.22 -10.28
CA LEU A 59 -9.49 3.85 -10.74
C LEU A 59 -9.99 2.94 -9.62
N TYR A 60 -9.39 3.05 -8.42
CA TYR A 60 -9.83 2.33 -7.23
C TYR A 60 -11.28 2.67 -6.86
N THR A 61 -11.57 3.97 -6.77
CA THR A 61 -12.91 4.47 -6.40
C THR A 61 -13.97 4.04 -7.41
N LEU A 62 -13.66 4.12 -8.70
CA LEU A 62 -14.55 3.62 -9.76
C LEU A 62 -14.85 2.14 -9.58
N ARG A 63 -13.83 1.30 -9.39
CA ARG A 63 -14.00 -0.14 -9.19
C ARG A 63 -14.81 -0.46 -7.93
N LYS A 64 -14.58 0.26 -6.84
CA LYS A 64 -15.35 0.15 -5.60
C LYS A 64 -16.84 0.41 -5.85
N ASN A 65 -17.16 1.53 -6.50
CA ASN A 65 -18.54 1.89 -6.82
C ASN A 65 -19.21 0.85 -7.75
N GLU A 66 -18.50 0.35 -8.76
CA GLU A 66 -19.00 -0.73 -9.62
C GLU A 66 -19.35 -1.99 -8.82
N MET A 67 -18.50 -2.38 -7.86
CA MET A 67 -18.74 -3.55 -7.02
C MET A 67 -19.96 -3.36 -6.12
N GLU A 68 -20.16 -2.18 -5.54
CA GLU A 68 -21.34 -1.86 -4.72
C GLU A 68 -22.63 -1.92 -5.54
N VAL A 69 -22.65 -1.31 -6.73
CA VAL A 69 -23.80 -1.33 -7.65
C VAL A 69 -24.13 -2.77 -8.04
N ASN A 70 -23.13 -3.57 -8.40
CA ASN A 70 -23.32 -4.98 -8.76
C ASN A 70 -23.78 -5.84 -7.57
N ASN A 71 -23.43 -5.44 -6.35
CA ASN A 71 -23.83 -6.11 -5.12
C ASN A 71 -25.10 -5.50 -4.50
N LYS A 72 -26.03 -4.99 -5.32
CA LYS A 72 -27.33 -4.43 -4.88
C LYS A 72 -27.18 -3.25 -3.92
N ASN A 73 -26.18 -2.41 -4.13
CA ASN A 73 -25.82 -1.27 -3.29
C ASN A 73 -25.42 -1.66 -1.86
N ILE A 74 -24.95 -2.89 -1.65
CA ILE A 74 -24.31 -3.30 -0.40
C ILE A 74 -22.87 -2.80 -0.43
N MET A 75 -22.46 -2.11 0.64
CA MET A 75 -21.11 -1.61 0.84
C MET A 75 -20.07 -2.73 0.65
N VAL A 76 -19.01 -2.44 -0.11
CA VAL A 76 -17.93 -3.42 -0.28
C VAL A 76 -17.15 -3.62 1.01
N ASN A 77 -16.61 -4.83 1.14
CA ASN A 77 -15.72 -5.16 2.24
C ASN A 77 -14.30 -4.67 1.89
N GLU A 78 -13.86 -3.60 2.55
CA GLU A 78 -12.56 -2.95 2.35
C GLU A 78 -11.65 -3.25 3.55
N TRP A 79 -10.39 -3.62 3.28
CA TRP A 79 -9.42 -4.03 4.29
C TRP A 79 -8.10 -3.35 4.00
N LEU A 80 -7.47 -2.79 5.04
CA LEU A 80 -6.08 -2.38 4.98
C LEU A 80 -5.19 -3.62 5.10
N LEU A 81 -4.37 -3.88 4.09
CA LEU A 81 -3.51 -5.07 4.08
C LEU A 81 -2.05 -4.74 3.79
N TYR A 82 -1.16 -5.62 4.26
CA TYR A 82 0.27 -5.50 4.12
C TYR A 82 0.78 -6.24 2.88
N HIS A 83 1.57 -5.55 2.06
CA HIS A 83 2.36 -6.11 0.97
C HIS A 83 3.85 -5.79 1.19
N VAL A 84 4.72 -6.79 1.21
CA VAL A 84 6.16 -6.56 1.33
C VAL A 84 6.84 -6.72 -0.02
N THR A 85 7.66 -5.73 -0.37
CA THR A 85 8.40 -5.69 -1.64
C THR A 85 9.82 -5.16 -1.44
N ALA A 86 10.66 -5.32 -2.45
CA ALA A 86 12.00 -4.74 -2.44
C ALA A 86 11.92 -3.23 -2.68
N THR A 87 12.79 -2.45 -2.03
CA THR A 87 12.83 -0.98 -2.14
C THR A 87 12.92 -0.47 -3.57
N LYS A 88 13.61 -1.21 -4.46
CA LYS A 88 13.71 -0.88 -5.90
C LYS A 88 12.37 -0.86 -6.63
N ASN A 89 11.34 -1.54 -6.10
CA ASN A 89 10.01 -1.62 -6.73
C ASN A 89 9.10 -0.46 -6.32
N VAL A 90 9.47 0.32 -5.30
CA VAL A 90 8.60 1.34 -4.68
C VAL A 90 8.12 2.37 -5.69
N GLN A 91 9.04 2.92 -6.50
CA GLN A 91 8.70 3.92 -7.52
C GLN A 91 7.71 3.35 -8.54
N SER A 92 8.01 2.18 -9.11
CA SER A 92 7.15 1.53 -10.08
C SER A 92 5.76 1.22 -9.52
N ILE A 93 5.66 0.81 -8.25
CA ILE A 93 4.38 0.49 -7.60
C ILE A 93 3.58 1.76 -7.30
N ALA A 94 4.23 2.83 -6.81
CA ALA A 94 3.58 4.09 -6.52
C ALA A 94 2.99 4.74 -7.79
N GLU A 95 3.69 4.61 -8.92
CA GLU A 95 3.25 5.13 -10.22
C GLU A 95 2.20 4.25 -10.89
N ASN A 96 2.45 2.93 -10.96
CA ASN A 96 1.72 2.02 -11.85
C ASN A 96 0.86 0.97 -11.13
N ASN A 97 0.78 1.03 -9.80
CA ASN A 97 0.18 0.01 -8.93
C ASN A 97 0.97 -1.32 -8.93
N LEU A 98 0.51 -2.29 -8.16
CA LEU A 98 1.07 -3.62 -8.13
C LEU A 98 0.72 -4.41 -9.39
N ASP A 99 1.71 -5.12 -9.92
CA ASP A 99 1.52 -6.03 -11.04
C ASP A 99 2.00 -7.44 -10.67
N TRP A 100 1.06 -8.38 -10.62
CA TRP A 100 1.32 -9.78 -10.28
C TRP A 100 2.25 -10.49 -11.28
N ARG A 101 2.43 -9.96 -12.49
CA ARG A 101 3.37 -10.53 -13.47
C ARG A 101 4.82 -10.41 -13.02
N PHE A 102 5.11 -9.51 -12.07
CA PHE A 102 6.42 -9.40 -11.43
C PHE A 102 6.53 -10.23 -10.14
N THR A 103 5.47 -10.91 -9.70
CA THR A 103 5.50 -11.76 -8.50
C THR A 103 5.77 -13.23 -8.88
N SER A 104 6.77 -13.84 -8.23
CA SER A 104 7.10 -15.25 -8.42
C SER A 104 6.44 -16.18 -7.39
N ARG A 105 5.73 -15.62 -6.40
CA ARG A 105 5.15 -16.34 -5.26
C ARG A 105 3.63 -16.42 -5.38
N CYS A 106 3.13 -17.52 -5.95
CA CYS A 106 1.72 -17.71 -6.25
C CYS A 106 1.22 -19.08 -5.75
N ARG A 107 1.06 -19.24 -4.42
CA ARG A 107 0.54 -20.49 -3.84
C ARG A 107 -0.96 -20.68 -4.08
N TYR A 108 -1.73 -19.60 -4.07
CA TYR A 108 -3.20 -19.61 -4.10
C TYR A 108 -3.79 -19.04 -5.40
N GLY A 109 -2.97 -18.83 -6.42
CA GLY A 109 -3.39 -18.27 -7.70
C GLY A 109 -2.43 -17.22 -8.24
N LYS A 110 -2.63 -16.85 -9.50
CA LYS A 110 -1.88 -15.78 -10.17
C LYS A 110 -2.46 -14.43 -9.75
N GLY A 111 -1.79 -13.76 -8.82
CA GLY A 111 -2.25 -12.50 -8.27
C GLY A 111 -1.19 -11.88 -7.37
N VAL A 112 -1.50 -10.69 -6.89
CA VAL A 112 -0.67 -10.08 -5.85
C VAL A 112 -1.12 -10.62 -4.50
N CYS A 113 -0.16 -10.95 -3.64
CA CYS A 113 -0.43 -11.45 -2.31
C CYS A 113 -0.38 -10.31 -1.29
N PHE A 114 -1.34 -10.36 -0.37
CA PHE A 114 -1.49 -9.45 0.74
C PHE A 114 -1.58 -10.26 2.04
N SER A 115 -1.30 -9.62 3.18
CA SER A 115 -1.37 -10.23 4.50
C SER A 115 -2.07 -9.29 5.47
N TYR A 116 -2.86 -9.81 6.40
CA TYR A 116 -3.41 -9.05 7.53
C TYR A 116 -2.38 -8.87 8.66
N CYS A 117 -1.34 -9.71 8.68
CA CYS A 117 -0.32 -9.71 9.72
C CYS A 117 1.00 -9.20 9.13
N PRO A 118 1.58 -8.12 9.68
CA PRO A 118 2.82 -7.56 9.15
C PRO A 118 4.04 -8.47 9.44
N LEU A 119 4.03 -9.23 10.55
CA LEU A 119 5.05 -10.25 10.84
C LEU A 119 5.03 -11.37 9.78
N TYR A 120 3.84 -11.83 9.37
CA TYR A 120 3.73 -12.82 8.31
C TYR A 120 4.22 -12.26 6.97
N ALA A 121 3.82 -11.04 6.62
CA ALA A 121 4.29 -10.38 5.40
C ALA A 121 5.82 -10.25 5.39
N ASN A 122 6.41 -9.80 6.50
CA ASN A 122 7.85 -9.62 6.65
C ASN A 122 8.62 -10.95 6.64
N LYS A 123 8.08 -12.03 7.22
CA LYS A 123 8.69 -13.37 7.16
C LYS A 123 8.94 -13.83 5.72
N TYR A 124 8.06 -13.45 4.80
CA TYR A 124 8.16 -13.79 3.39
C TYR A 124 8.77 -12.67 2.54
N ALA A 125 9.25 -11.58 3.15
CA ALA A 125 10.11 -10.61 2.48
C ALA A 125 11.31 -11.35 1.87
N SER A 126 11.72 -10.99 0.66
CA SER A 126 12.91 -11.60 0.05
C SER A 126 14.15 -11.21 0.84
N CYS A 127 14.75 -12.15 1.58
CA CYS A 127 16.05 -11.96 2.26
C CYS A 127 17.21 -11.66 1.29
N ALA A 128 16.99 -11.72 -0.02
CA ALA A 128 18.06 -11.70 -1.01
C ALA A 128 18.61 -10.30 -1.35
N GLN A 129 17.94 -9.19 -1.02
CA GLN A 129 18.36 -7.85 -1.47
C GLN A 129 17.99 -6.73 -0.48
N GLY A 130 18.78 -6.56 0.58
CA GLY A 130 18.76 -5.33 1.40
C GLY A 130 17.45 -5.01 2.13
N ARG A 131 17.34 -3.77 2.64
CA ARG A 131 16.25 -3.27 3.51
C ARG A 131 14.86 -3.61 2.94
N SER A 132 13.97 -4.14 3.79
CA SER A 132 12.58 -4.46 3.42
C SER A 132 11.68 -3.23 3.53
N LEU A 133 10.68 -3.13 2.65
CA LEU A 133 9.63 -2.10 2.72
C LEU A 133 8.25 -2.77 2.83
N ILE A 134 7.45 -2.33 3.80
CA ILE A 134 6.02 -2.69 3.93
C ILE A 134 5.20 -1.61 3.22
N HIS A 135 4.37 -2.02 2.27
CA HIS A 135 3.40 -1.17 1.59
C HIS A 135 2.00 -1.54 2.09
N PHE A 136 1.25 -0.54 2.55
CA PHE A 136 -0.17 -0.63 2.83
C PHE A 136 -0.96 -0.27 1.58
N ILE A 137 -1.97 -1.08 1.30
CA ILE A 137 -2.90 -0.92 0.18
C ILE A 137 -4.31 -1.01 0.72
#